data_AF-A0A8K0HRG6-F1
#
_entry.id   AF-A0A8K0HRG6-F1
#
_cell.length_a   1.000
_cell.length_b   1.000
_cell.length_c   1.000
_cell.angle_alpha   90.00
_cell.angle_beta   90.00
_cell.angle_gamma   90.00
#
_symmetry.space_group_name_H-M   'P 1'
#
loop_
_entity.id
_entity.type
_entity.pdbx_description
1 polymer ?
#
loop_
_entity_poly.entity_id
_entity_poly.type
_entity_poly.pdbx_seq_one_letter_code
_entity_poly.pdbx_strand_id
1 'polypeptide(L)'
;MRKPKLHLKLLILALHSLFLFHSACSEVFFEERFEDGWKSRWVLSDWKRSEGKAGTFKYTAGKWSGDPDDKGIQTYNDAKHYAISAKIPEFSNKNRTLVVQYSVKFEQDIECGGGYIKLLSGYVNQKKFGGDTPYSFMFGPDICGSQTKKLHVILSYQGQNYPIKKDLQCETDKLTHFYTFILRPDATYSVLVDNRERDSGSMYTDWDILPPPKIKDVKAKKPADWDDREYIDDPNDVKPEGYDSIPAEISDPKAKEPDDWDDEEDGIWKAPKIPNPAYKGSWKRKKIKNPNYRGKWKIPWIDNPEFEDDPDLYVLKPIKYVGIEVWQVKAGSIFDNLLICDDPQYAKQVVEEIFANREVEKDAFEEAEKERRAREEEDARRAREEGERKKRERDRRYGDRKRHKRHDPRDYLDDYHPFYHPMEFNYYPPSCRMNYDFRASKG
;
A
#
# COMPACT_ATOMS: atom_id res chain seq x y z
N MET A 1 -46.30 10.23 63.55
CA MET A 1 -46.01 10.64 62.16
C MET A 1 -44.55 11.08 62.04
N ARG A 2 -43.89 10.71 60.92
CA ARG A 2 -42.52 11.07 60.49
C ARG A 2 -41.36 10.25 61.08
N LYS A 3 -40.95 9.20 60.34
CA LYS A 3 -39.55 8.89 59.99
C LYS A 3 -39.33 7.85 58.85
N PRO A 4 -40.12 7.78 57.75
CA PRO A 4 -39.77 6.87 56.65
C PRO A 4 -38.77 7.46 55.63
N LYS A 5 -38.47 8.77 55.66
CA LYS A 5 -37.66 9.42 54.62
C LYS A 5 -36.13 9.27 54.79
N LEU A 6 -35.64 8.92 55.98
CA LEU A 6 -34.20 8.80 56.22
C LEU A 6 -33.65 7.43 55.76
N HIS A 7 -34.41 6.36 55.98
CA HIS A 7 -34.04 5.03 55.51
C HIS A 7 -34.03 4.92 53.99
N LEU A 8 -34.97 5.57 53.29
CA LEU A 8 -34.98 5.55 51.82
C LEU A 8 -33.80 6.32 51.21
N LYS A 9 -33.33 7.41 51.84
CA LYS A 9 -32.14 8.15 51.39
C LYS A 9 -30.84 7.39 51.65
N LEU A 10 -30.72 6.70 52.80
CA LEU A 10 -29.57 5.83 53.05
C LEU A 10 -29.56 4.59 52.15
N LEU A 11 -30.73 4.04 51.79
CA LEU A 11 -30.81 2.93 50.84
C LEU A 11 -30.43 3.37 49.42
N ILE A 12 -30.82 4.58 48.99
CA ILE A 12 -30.43 5.13 47.68
C ILE A 12 -28.94 5.48 47.66
N LEU A 13 -28.35 6.03 48.73
CA LEU A 13 -26.90 6.23 48.80
C LEU A 13 -26.13 4.90 48.83
N ALA A 14 -26.65 3.86 49.50
CA ALA A 14 -26.05 2.53 49.51
C ALA A 14 -26.17 1.82 48.15
N LEU A 15 -27.27 2.04 47.42
CA LEU A 15 -27.46 1.55 46.04
C LEU A 15 -26.62 2.32 45.01
N HIS A 16 -26.24 3.58 45.28
CA HIS A 16 -25.29 4.32 44.44
C HIS A 16 -23.82 4.00 44.76
N SER A 17 -23.51 3.51 45.97
CA SER A 17 -22.19 2.94 46.30
C SER A 17 -22.01 1.48 45.84
N LEU A 18 -23.06 0.86 45.28
CA LEU A 18 -23.06 -0.48 44.69
C LEU A 18 -23.07 -0.46 43.15
N PHE A 19 -22.91 0.72 42.53
CA PHE A 19 -22.17 0.78 41.26
C PHE A 19 -20.72 0.45 41.58
N LEU A 20 -20.48 -0.85 41.70
CA LEU A 20 -19.17 -1.45 41.53
C LEU A 20 -18.53 -0.74 40.35
N PHE A 21 -17.51 0.07 40.64
CA PHE A 21 -16.38 0.21 39.73
C PHE A 21 -15.99 -1.21 39.35
N HIS A 22 -16.53 -1.71 38.24
CA HIS A 22 -15.75 -2.59 37.39
C HIS A 22 -14.62 -1.69 36.93
N SER A 23 -13.59 -1.55 37.76
CA SER A 23 -12.26 -1.32 37.26
C SER A 23 -12.02 -2.53 36.37
N ALA A 24 -12.37 -2.41 35.09
CA ALA A 24 -11.80 -3.23 34.05
C ALA A 24 -10.31 -2.93 34.17
N CYS A 25 -9.62 -3.78 34.94
CA CYS A 25 -8.20 -3.63 35.16
C CYS A 25 -7.59 -3.97 33.81
N SER A 26 -7.17 -2.93 33.08
CA SER A 26 -6.35 -3.09 31.89
C SER A 26 -5.17 -3.99 32.22
N GLU A 27 -5.02 -5.08 31.48
CA GLU A 27 -3.94 -6.03 31.66
C GLU A 27 -2.84 -5.73 30.63
N VAL A 28 -1.64 -5.43 31.14
CA VAL A 28 -0.44 -5.32 30.32
C VAL A 28 0.23 -6.70 30.30
N PHE A 29 0.15 -7.39 29.16
CA PHE A 29 0.75 -8.71 28.98
C PHE A 29 2.27 -8.62 28.79
N PHE A 30 2.72 -7.56 28.12
CA PHE A 30 4.13 -7.29 27.87
C PHE A 30 4.35 -5.80 27.63
N GLU A 31 5.37 -5.24 28.28
CA GLU A 31 5.87 -3.89 28.02
C GLU A 31 7.40 -3.93 28.04
N GLU A 32 8.04 -3.39 27.01
CA GLU A 32 9.49 -3.27 26.90
C GLU A 32 9.88 -1.88 26.39
N ARG A 33 10.55 -1.13 27.24
CA ARG A 33 11.18 0.18 26.98
C ARG A 33 12.72 0.09 26.92
N PHE A 34 13.24 -1.14 26.77
CA PHE A 34 14.66 -1.49 26.69
C PHE A 34 15.57 -0.94 27.80
N GLU A 35 15.01 -0.70 28.99
CA GLU A 35 15.76 -0.30 30.18
C GLU A 35 16.92 -1.25 30.53
N ASP A 36 17.80 -0.79 31.40
CA ASP A 36 18.95 -1.55 31.87
C ASP A 36 18.55 -2.98 32.31
N GLY A 37 19.28 -3.96 31.78
CA GLY A 37 19.00 -5.38 32.01
C GLY A 37 18.13 -6.07 30.95
N TRP A 38 17.69 -5.38 29.89
CA TRP A 38 16.90 -5.97 28.79
C TRP A 38 17.51 -7.25 28.18
N LYS A 39 18.83 -7.38 28.17
CA LYS A 39 19.55 -8.58 27.69
C LYS A 39 19.20 -9.86 28.45
N SER A 40 18.63 -9.76 29.66
CA SER A 40 18.13 -10.91 30.41
C SER A 40 16.76 -11.40 29.92
N ARG A 41 15.96 -10.50 29.33
CA ARG A 41 14.62 -10.77 28.80
C ARG A 41 14.66 -11.24 27.33
N TRP A 42 15.63 -10.74 26.57
CA TRP A 42 15.76 -10.99 25.14
C TRP A 42 16.88 -11.98 24.81
N VAL A 43 16.58 -12.90 23.89
CA VAL A 43 17.53 -13.90 23.40
C VAL A 43 17.80 -13.67 21.92
N LEU A 44 19.06 -13.36 21.62
CA LEU A 44 19.58 -13.32 20.26
C LEU A 44 19.68 -14.76 19.70
N SER A 45 19.10 -14.94 18.52
CA SER A 45 19.11 -16.21 17.79
C SER A 45 20.49 -16.51 17.20
N ASP A 46 20.77 -17.79 17.01
CA ASP A 46 21.94 -18.28 16.28
C ASP A 46 21.61 -18.62 14.81
N TRP A 47 20.36 -18.40 14.39
CA TRP A 47 19.94 -18.52 13.00
C TRP A 47 20.82 -17.63 12.11
N LYS A 48 21.27 -18.16 10.97
CA LYS A 48 22.21 -17.53 10.03
C LYS A 48 23.60 -17.18 10.56
N ARG A 49 23.95 -17.55 11.80
CA ARG A 49 25.27 -17.29 12.38
C ARG A 49 26.39 -18.03 11.65
N SER A 50 26.21 -19.32 11.35
CA SER A 50 27.20 -20.15 10.63
C SER A 50 27.42 -19.68 9.19
N GLU A 51 26.42 -19.06 8.56
CA GLU A 51 26.52 -18.46 7.23
C GLU A 51 27.20 -17.08 7.25
N GLY A 52 27.55 -16.54 8.43
CA GLY A 52 28.05 -15.18 8.58
C GLY A 52 27.01 -14.11 8.22
N LYS A 53 25.72 -14.46 8.19
CA LYS A 53 24.61 -13.58 7.78
C LYS A 53 23.75 -13.09 8.94
N ALA A 54 24.03 -13.51 10.17
CA ALA A 54 23.36 -13.00 11.37
C ALA A 54 23.85 -11.58 11.73
N GLY A 55 22.92 -10.70 12.04
CA GLY A 55 23.15 -9.34 12.49
C GLY A 55 23.18 -9.24 14.02
N THR A 56 23.67 -8.10 14.51
CA THR A 56 23.73 -7.81 15.96
C THR A 56 23.02 -6.50 16.27
N PHE A 57 22.53 -6.36 17.51
CA PHE A 57 21.85 -5.16 17.96
C PHE A 57 22.77 -4.31 18.85
N LYS A 58 22.64 -2.99 18.72
CA LYS A 58 23.22 -1.98 19.61
C LYS A 58 22.12 -1.40 20.49
N TYR A 59 22.49 -0.97 21.70
CA TYR A 59 21.59 -0.27 22.62
C TYR A 59 21.89 1.23 22.53
N THR A 60 20.95 2.03 22.03
CA THR A 60 21.18 3.44 21.68
C THR A 60 19.86 4.20 21.46
N ALA A 61 19.87 5.51 21.73
CA ALA A 61 18.77 6.42 21.41
C ALA A 61 18.85 6.92 19.93
N GLY A 62 19.94 6.59 19.24
CA GLY A 62 20.21 7.09 17.89
C GLY A 62 21.04 8.36 17.87
N LYS A 63 21.11 9.02 16.71
CA LYS A 63 21.86 10.26 16.47
C LYS A 63 21.08 11.52 16.82
N TRP A 64 19.75 11.48 16.65
CA TRP A 64 18.83 12.56 16.99
C TRP A 64 17.68 11.96 17.80
N SER A 65 17.74 12.03 19.12
CA SER A 65 16.66 11.55 19.99
C SER A 65 15.93 12.70 20.65
N GLY A 66 14.64 12.50 20.95
CA GLY A 66 13.88 13.43 21.78
C GLY A 66 14.33 13.39 23.23
N ASP A 67 14.79 12.22 23.68
CA ASP A 67 15.38 11.98 24.99
C ASP A 67 16.62 11.06 24.82
N PRO A 68 17.82 11.44 25.28
CA PRO A 68 19.02 10.60 25.23
C PRO A 68 18.96 9.33 26.11
N ASP A 69 18.08 9.29 27.09
CA ASP A 69 17.89 8.15 27.98
C ASP A 69 16.85 7.15 27.45
N ASP A 70 15.97 7.57 26.53
CA ASP A 70 15.03 6.71 25.80
C ASP A 70 15.77 5.94 24.69
N LYS A 71 16.27 4.75 25.06
CA LYS A 71 17.12 3.93 24.21
C LYS A 71 16.41 2.67 23.79
N GLY A 72 16.42 2.41 22.48
CA GLY A 72 15.96 1.15 21.92
C GLY A 72 17.09 0.21 21.50
N ILE A 73 16.70 -0.87 20.82
CA ILE A 73 17.63 -1.76 20.13
C ILE A 73 17.75 -1.39 18.65
N GLN A 74 18.95 -1.01 18.23
CA GLN A 74 19.28 -0.63 16.87
C GLN A 74 19.95 -1.77 16.11
N THR A 75 19.50 -2.06 14.89
CA THR A 75 20.21 -2.97 13.98
C THR A 75 21.59 -2.39 13.61
N TYR A 76 22.66 -3.18 13.69
CA TYR A 76 24.02 -2.63 13.57
C TYR A 76 24.77 -2.92 12.26
N ASN A 77 24.75 -4.16 11.77
CA ASN A 77 25.58 -4.60 10.65
C ASN A 77 24.81 -4.63 9.31
N ASP A 78 25.30 -3.93 8.30
CA ASP A 78 24.68 -3.94 6.98
C ASP A 78 24.59 -5.34 6.34
N ALA A 79 23.56 -5.54 5.52
CA ALA A 79 23.27 -6.76 4.78
C ALA A 79 23.24 -8.01 5.67
N LYS A 80 22.43 -7.96 6.75
CA LYS A 80 22.25 -9.07 7.69
C LYS A 80 20.78 -9.37 7.99
N HIS A 81 20.56 -10.61 8.44
CA HIS A 81 19.33 -11.04 9.09
C HIS A 81 19.42 -10.82 10.60
N TYR A 82 18.45 -10.13 11.16
CA TYR A 82 18.32 -9.83 12.57
C TYR A 82 17.23 -10.71 13.15
N ALA A 83 17.53 -11.46 14.21
CA ALA A 83 16.56 -12.34 14.85
C ALA A 83 16.77 -12.34 16.37
N ILE A 84 15.83 -11.75 17.10
CA ILE A 84 15.84 -11.67 18.56
C ILE A 84 14.42 -11.87 19.08
N SER A 85 14.27 -12.55 20.22
CA SER A 85 12.95 -12.84 20.79
C SER A 85 12.95 -12.76 22.30
N ALA A 86 11.81 -12.39 22.87
CA ALA A 86 11.56 -12.41 24.31
C ALA A 86 10.40 -13.37 24.61
N LYS A 87 10.53 -14.08 25.74
CA LYS A 87 9.46 -14.91 26.30
C LYS A 87 8.58 -14.03 27.17
N ILE A 88 7.27 -14.17 27.02
CA ILE A 88 6.27 -13.42 27.78
C ILE A 88 5.37 -14.38 28.56
N PRO A 89 4.65 -13.91 29.60
CA PRO A 89 3.56 -14.69 30.19
C PRO A 89 2.58 -15.14 29.10
N GLU A 90 2.25 -16.43 29.09
CA GLU A 90 1.36 -16.97 28.07
C GLU A 90 -0.04 -16.43 28.27
N PHE A 91 -0.64 -15.87 27.21
CA PHE A 91 -1.98 -15.29 27.28
C PHE A 91 -2.79 -15.59 26.01
N SER A 92 -4.11 -15.41 26.10
CA SER A 92 -5.03 -15.49 24.96
C SER A 92 -5.91 -14.25 24.91
N ASN A 93 -6.17 -13.76 23.71
CA ASN A 93 -7.07 -12.64 23.49
C ASN A 93 -8.56 -13.05 23.44
N LYS A 94 -8.91 -14.28 23.81
CA LYS A 94 -10.31 -14.71 23.87
C LYS A 94 -11.10 -13.82 24.84
N ASN A 95 -12.25 -13.33 24.37
CA ASN A 95 -13.16 -12.43 25.07
C ASN A 95 -12.57 -11.06 25.47
N ARG A 96 -11.47 -10.63 24.86
CA ARG A 96 -10.84 -9.34 25.15
C ARG A 96 -10.23 -8.72 23.90
N THR A 97 -10.02 -7.42 23.94
CA THR A 97 -9.29 -6.72 22.90
C THR A 97 -7.82 -7.11 22.98
N LEU A 98 -7.16 -7.27 21.83
CA LEU A 98 -5.71 -7.36 21.73
C LEU A 98 -5.19 -6.05 21.15
N VAL A 99 -4.29 -5.39 21.86
CA VAL A 99 -3.54 -4.24 21.37
C VAL A 99 -2.07 -4.65 21.25
N VAL A 100 -1.50 -4.42 20.07
CA VAL A 100 -0.08 -4.62 19.77
C VAL A 100 0.46 -3.30 19.28
N GLN A 101 1.36 -2.69 20.04
CA GLN A 101 1.94 -1.39 19.75
C GLN A 101 3.45 -1.46 19.87
N TYR A 102 4.16 -0.77 18.99
CA TYR A 102 5.59 -0.53 19.17
C TYR A 102 6.01 0.68 18.33
N SER A 103 7.17 1.23 18.67
CA SER A 103 7.81 2.28 17.90
C SER A 103 8.97 1.73 17.08
N VAL A 104 9.12 2.25 15.86
CA VAL A 104 10.29 2.01 15.02
C VAL A 104 10.75 3.29 14.38
N LYS A 105 12.06 3.49 14.37
CA LYS A 105 12.73 4.62 13.72
C LYS A 105 13.66 4.10 12.65
N PHE A 106 13.43 4.48 11.41
CA PHE A 106 14.36 4.26 10.31
C PHE A 106 15.35 5.41 10.23
N GLU A 107 16.25 5.47 11.21
CA GLU A 107 17.25 6.55 11.30
C GLU A 107 18.21 6.56 10.09
N GLN A 108 18.50 5.36 9.58
CA GLN A 108 19.22 5.19 8.34
C GLN A 108 18.31 5.43 7.13
N ASP A 109 18.88 5.92 6.03
CA ASP A 109 18.22 5.87 4.72
C ASP A 109 17.98 4.41 4.31
N ILE A 110 16.91 3.81 4.80
CA ILE A 110 16.60 2.41 4.57
C ILE A 110 16.17 2.23 3.11
N GLU A 111 16.99 1.51 2.35
CA GLU A 111 16.69 1.21 0.95
C GLU A 111 15.84 -0.05 0.85
N CYS A 112 16.22 -1.09 1.59
CA CYS A 112 15.45 -2.32 1.69
C CYS A 112 15.65 -3.00 3.04
N GLY A 113 14.58 -3.18 3.79
CA GLY A 113 14.52 -3.96 5.01
C GLY A 113 13.20 -3.87 5.76
N GLY A 114 12.98 -4.86 6.61
CA GLY A 114 11.80 -4.95 7.48
C GLY A 114 11.97 -4.15 8.77
N GLY A 115 10.85 -3.68 9.31
CA GLY A 115 10.70 -3.07 10.63
C GLY A 115 9.55 -3.68 11.43
N TYR A 116 9.13 -4.89 11.11
CA TYR A 116 7.99 -5.59 11.73
C TYR A 116 8.37 -6.49 12.91
N ILE A 117 7.37 -6.78 13.74
CA ILE A 117 7.45 -7.75 14.84
C ILE A 117 6.57 -8.97 14.54
N LYS A 118 6.85 -10.07 15.24
CA LYS A 118 6.07 -11.32 15.21
C LYS A 118 5.64 -11.69 16.63
N LEU A 119 4.39 -12.11 16.79
CA LEU A 119 3.90 -12.79 17.99
C LEU A 119 3.85 -14.28 17.72
N LEU A 120 4.39 -15.08 18.64
CA LEU A 120 4.52 -16.53 18.48
C LEU A 120 3.78 -17.28 19.58
N SER A 121 3.26 -18.45 19.19
CA SER A 121 2.52 -19.36 20.06
C SER A 121 3.27 -20.68 20.26
N GLY A 122 2.87 -21.44 21.28
CA GLY A 122 3.45 -22.75 21.57
C GLY A 122 4.89 -22.68 22.08
N TYR A 123 5.68 -23.74 21.87
CA TYR A 123 7.10 -23.74 22.24
C TYR A 123 7.95 -23.22 21.08
N VAL A 124 8.80 -22.23 21.37
CA VAL A 124 9.79 -21.69 20.43
C VAL A 124 11.19 -21.88 21.01
N ASN A 125 12.07 -22.52 20.24
CA ASN A 125 13.49 -22.49 20.55
C ASN A 125 14.06 -21.14 20.10
N GLN A 126 14.16 -20.18 21.02
CA GLN A 126 14.60 -18.81 20.75
C GLN A 126 16.00 -18.74 20.11
N LYS A 127 16.87 -19.73 20.34
CA LYS A 127 18.20 -19.82 19.69
C LYS A 127 18.15 -20.24 18.23
N LYS A 128 17.03 -20.79 17.77
CA LYS A 128 16.78 -21.16 16.38
C LYS A 128 15.71 -20.28 15.72
N PHE A 129 15.24 -19.24 16.41
CA PHE A 129 14.24 -18.31 15.89
C PHE A 129 14.73 -17.64 14.59
N GLY A 130 13.88 -17.62 13.57
CA GLY A 130 14.23 -17.14 12.23
C GLY A 130 13.02 -17.08 11.30
N GLY A 131 13.26 -16.84 10.01
CA GLY A 131 12.22 -16.63 8.99
C GLY A 131 11.11 -17.68 8.96
N ASP A 132 11.48 -18.96 9.06
CA ASP A 132 10.54 -20.10 8.97
C ASP A 132 9.86 -20.45 10.29
N THR A 133 10.13 -19.70 11.37
CA THR A 133 9.48 -19.98 12.67
C THR A 133 7.99 -19.64 12.58
N PRO A 134 7.08 -20.58 12.87
CA PRO A 134 5.65 -20.31 12.86
C PRO A 134 5.30 -19.18 13.82
N TYR A 135 4.48 -18.24 13.36
CA TYR A 135 3.96 -17.14 14.14
C TYR A 135 2.43 -17.18 14.14
N SER A 136 1.82 -16.40 15.03
CA SER A 136 0.37 -16.20 15.11
C SER A 136 -0.04 -14.86 14.49
N PHE A 137 0.85 -13.88 14.55
CA PHE A 137 0.64 -12.54 14.03
C PHE A 137 1.97 -11.91 13.63
N MET A 138 2.02 -11.23 12.48
CA MET A 138 3.13 -10.38 12.07
C MET A 138 2.60 -9.00 11.70
N PHE A 139 3.22 -7.95 12.24
CA PHE A 139 2.76 -6.58 12.09
C PHE A 139 3.92 -5.60 12.01
N GLY A 140 3.86 -4.69 11.04
CA GLY A 140 4.80 -3.58 10.93
C GLY A 140 5.25 -3.20 9.53
N PRO A 141 6.06 -2.14 9.41
CA PRO A 141 6.53 -1.64 8.12
C PRO A 141 7.55 -2.58 7.47
N ASP A 142 7.53 -2.60 6.14
CA ASP A 142 8.49 -3.27 5.28
C ASP A 142 8.74 -2.41 4.06
N ILE A 143 9.98 -1.91 3.96
CA ILE A 143 10.40 -0.97 2.93
C ILE A 143 11.39 -1.70 2.03
N CYS A 144 11.16 -1.74 0.72
CA CYS A 144 12.12 -2.26 -0.24
C CYS A 144 11.99 -1.56 -1.58
N GLY A 145 12.96 -0.67 -1.85
CA GLY A 145 13.00 0.19 -3.02
C GLY A 145 11.85 1.20 -3.06
N SER A 146 11.56 1.71 -4.25
CA SER A 146 10.45 2.65 -4.47
C SER A 146 9.08 1.96 -4.56
N GLN A 147 9.05 0.64 -4.74
CA GLN A 147 7.82 -0.12 -5.03
C GLN A 147 7.19 -0.76 -3.79
N THR A 148 7.98 -1.05 -2.75
CA THR A 148 7.49 -1.71 -1.54
C THR A 148 7.65 -0.76 -0.36
N LYS A 149 6.53 -0.22 0.13
CA LYS A 149 6.44 0.61 1.34
C LYS A 149 5.21 0.18 2.13
N LYS A 150 5.19 -1.10 2.51
CA LYS A 150 3.97 -1.75 2.99
C LYS A 150 3.97 -1.85 4.51
N LEU A 151 2.81 -1.62 5.10
CA LEU A 151 2.54 -1.97 6.49
C LEU A 151 1.90 -3.36 6.49
N HIS A 152 2.69 -4.38 6.84
CA HIS A 152 2.20 -5.75 6.93
C HIS A 152 1.24 -5.91 8.10
N VAL A 153 0.13 -6.59 7.85
CA VAL A 153 -0.77 -7.13 8.87
C VAL A 153 -1.11 -8.56 8.45
N ILE A 154 -0.41 -9.53 9.01
CA ILE A 154 -0.51 -10.95 8.62
C ILE A 154 -1.00 -11.76 9.81
N LEU A 155 -2.14 -12.42 9.63
CA LEU A 155 -2.76 -13.26 10.64
C LEU A 155 -2.57 -14.74 10.26
N SER A 156 -2.23 -15.56 11.23
CA SER A 156 -2.04 -17.00 11.00
C SER A 156 -3.26 -17.78 11.47
N TYR A 157 -3.91 -18.47 10.55
CA TYR A 157 -5.10 -19.28 10.82
C TYR A 157 -4.87 -20.71 10.32
N GLN A 158 -5.17 -21.71 11.15
CA GLN A 158 -4.98 -23.14 10.86
C GLN A 158 -3.59 -23.53 10.28
N GLY A 159 -2.54 -22.78 10.60
CA GLY A 159 -1.17 -23.05 10.15
C GLY A 159 -0.78 -22.38 8.84
N GLN A 160 -1.68 -21.61 8.22
CA GLN A 160 -1.41 -20.78 7.07
C GLN A 160 -1.37 -19.29 7.45
N ASN A 161 -0.57 -18.50 6.74
CA ASN A 161 -0.44 -17.06 6.93
C ASN A 161 -1.28 -16.32 5.90
N TYR A 162 -2.15 -15.43 6.36
CA TYR A 162 -3.04 -14.63 5.53
C TYR A 162 -2.63 -13.16 5.66
N PRO A 163 -2.02 -12.57 4.61
CA PRO A 163 -1.79 -11.14 4.58
C PRO A 163 -3.12 -10.41 4.37
N ILE A 164 -3.21 -9.19 4.91
CA ILE A 164 -4.35 -8.31 4.65
C ILE A 164 -4.45 -7.99 3.15
N LYS A 165 -5.68 -7.93 2.62
CA LYS A 165 -5.97 -7.62 1.22
C LYS A 165 -5.67 -6.16 0.86
N LYS A 166 -5.79 -5.27 1.84
CA LYS A 166 -5.62 -3.83 1.67
C LYS A 166 -4.15 -3.47 1.52
N ASP A 167 -3.86 -2.51 0.64
CA ASP A 167 -2.51 -1.98 0.46
C ASP A 167 -2.28 -0.84 1.47
N LEU A 168 -1.77 -1.19 2.65
CA LEU A 168 -1.46 -0.24 3.71
C LEU A 168 -0.04 0.29 3.52
N GLN A 169 0.11 1.62 3.53
CA GLN A 169 1.41 2.27 3.36
C GLN A 169 2.03 2.59 4.73
N CYS A 170 3.35 2.49 4.84
CA CYS A 170 4.10 2.88 6.04
C CYS A 170 4.79 4.24 5.90
N GLU A 171 5.14 4.84 7.04
CA GLU A 171 5.91 6.08 7.06
C GLU A 171 7.35 5.81 6.61
N THR A 172 7.95 6.78 5.90
CA THR A 172 9.29 6.62 5.30
C THR A 172 10.26 7.75 5.62
N ASP A 173 9.92 8.62 6.58
CA ASP A 173 10.86 9.61 7.09
C ASP A 173 11.84 8.96 8.10
N LYS A 174 12.72 9.79 8.69
CA LYS A 174 13.81 9.33 9.59
C LYS A 174 13.50 9.53 11.08
N LEU A 175 12.25 9.83 11.39
CA LEU A 175 11.77 10.04 12.75
C LEU A 175 11.14 8.75 13.29
N THR A 176 10.90 8.75 14.60
CA THR A 176 10.26 7.63 15.27
C THR A 176 8.78 7.55 14.90
N HIS A 177 8.24 6.37 14.58
CA HIS A 177 6.80 6.22 14.35
C HIS A 177 6.24 5.09 15.19
N PHE A 178 5.04 5.30 15.72
CA PHE A 178 4.30 4.28 16.44
C PHE A 178 3.34 3.56 15.50
N TYR A 179 3.39 2.24 15.53
CA TYR A 179 2.48 1.37 14.82
C TYR A 179 1.64 0.62 15.85
N THR A 180 0.31 0.76 15.77
CA THR A 180 -0.62 0.15 16.71
C THR A 180 -1.67 -0.65 15.95
N PHE A 181 -1.80 -1.92 16.30
CA PHE A 181 -2.86 -2.80 15.83
C PHE A 181 -3.79 -3.15 16.98
N ILE A 182 -5.10 -3.01 16.75
CA ILE A 182 -6.15 -3.31 17.73
C ILE A 182 -7.07 -4.35 17.10
N LEU A 183 -7.25 -5.50 17.76
CA LEU A 183 -8.18 -6.56 17.36
C LEU A 183 -9.21 -6.78 18.46
N ARG A 184 -10.51 -6.69 18.12
CA ARG A 184 -11.62 -6.75 19.06
C ARG A 184 -12.35 -8.10 19.04
N PRO A 185 -13.11 -8.45 20.09
CA PRO A 185 -13.86 -9.71 20.15
C PRO A 185 -14.94 -9.92 19.08
N ASP A 186 -15.34 -8.87 18.38
CA ASP A 186 -16.28 -8.94 17.25
C ASP A 186 -15.58 -9.15 15.90
N ALA A 187 -14.29 -9.54 15.93
CA ALA A 187 -13.41 -9.70 14.76
C ALA A 187 -13.25 -8.42 13.93
N THR A 188 -13.50 -7.25 14.52
CA THR A 188 -13.11 -5.96 13.94
C THR A 188 -11.70 -5.56 14.36
N TYR A 189 -11.02 -4.81 13.50
CA TYR A 189 -9.69 -4.30 13.79
C TYR A 189 -9.55 -2.81 13.47
N SER A 190 -8.55 -2.18 14.08
CA SER A 190 -8.05 -0.84 13.72
C SER A 190 -6.53 -0.87 13.60
N VAL A 191 -6.00 -0.18 12.59
CA VAL A 191 -4.57 0.09 12.41
C VAL A 191 -4.36 1.58 12.61
N LEU A 192 -3.56 1.95 13.59
CA LEU A 192 -3.17 3.33 13.85
C LEU A 192 -1.68 3.50 13.57
N VAL A 193 -1.34 4.67 13.05
CA VAL A 193 0.04 5.15 12.95
C VAL A 193 0.07 6.50 13.65
N ASP A 194 0.99 6.66 14.60
CA ASP A 194 1.15 7.91 15.37
C ASP A 194 -0.16 8.38 16.04
N ASN A 195 -0.87 7.46 16.69
CA ASN A 195 -2.20 7.67 17.29
C ASN A 195 -3.32 8.11 16.31
N ARG A 196 -3.10 8.04 15.00
CA ARG A 196 -4.11 8.34 13.97
C ARG A 196 -4.59 7.06 13.31
N GLU A 197 -5.89 6.80 13.32
CA GLU A 197 -6.47 5.66 12.60
C GLU A 197 -6.20 5.80 11.10
N ARG A 198 -5.46 4.85 10.54
CA ARG A 198 -5.13 4.77 9.12
C ARG A 198 -6.07 3.82 8.38
N ASP A 199 -6.50 2.75 9.04
CA ASP A 199 -7.42 1.78 8.48
C ASP A 199 -8.20 1.09 9.61
N SER A 200 -9.41 0.63 9.28
CA SER A 200 -10.23 -0.20 10.15
C SER A 200 -11.13 -1.10 9.30
N GLY A 201 -11.59 -2.20 9.88
CA GLY A 201 -12.36 -3.18 9.13
C GLY A 201 -12.64 -4.46 9.90
N SER A 202 -12.84 -5.56 9.17
CA SER A 202 -13.23 -6.85 9.73
C SER A 202 -12.42 -8.00 9.14
N MET A 203 -12.11 -8.98 9.99
CA MET A 203 -11.43 -10.21 9.56
C MET A 203 -12.20 -11.00 8.50
N TYR A 204 -13.54 -10.89 8.50
CA TYR A 204 -14.41 -11.55 7.52
C TYR A 204 -14.27 -10.98 6.09
N THR A 205 -13.84 -9.72 5.94
CA THR A 205 -13.78 -9.05 4.64
C THR A 205 -12.35 -8.83 4.16
N ASP A 206 -11.45 -8.51 5.09
CA ASP A 206 -10.15 -7.93 4.75
C ASP A 206 -9.01 -8.96 4.69
N TRP A 207 -9.30 -10.22 5.02
CA TRP A 207 -8.45 -11.38 4.79
C TRP A 207 -9.19 -12.48 4.02
N ASP A 208 -8.44 -13.37 3.38
CA ASP A 208 -8.98 -14.58 2.73
C ASP A 208 -8.94 -15.80 3.67
N ILE A 209 -9.34 -15.61 4.94
CA ILE A 209 -9.33 -16.68 5.96
C ILE A 209 -10.52 -17.62 5.77
N LEU A 210 -11.73 -17.05 5.74
CA LEU A 210 -12.97 -17.79 5.49
C LEU A 210 -13.45 -17.50 4.06
N PRO A 211 -14.10 -18.48 3.40
CA PRO A 211 -14.73 -18.23 2.11
C PRO A 211 -15.88 -17.21 2.25
N PRO A 212 -16.32 -16.55 1.16
CA PRO A 212 -17.38 -15.56 1.25
C PRO A 212 -18.72 -16.21 1.66
N PRO A 213 -19.57 -15.53 2.45
CA PRO A 213 -20.84 -16.10 2.91
C PRO A 213 -21.85 -16.31 1.77
N LYS A 214 -21.72 -15.55 0.68
CA LYS A 214 -22.57 -15.65 -0.51
C LYS A 214 -21.76 -15.77 -1.78
N ILE A 215 -22.23 -16.63 -2.69
CA ILE A 215 -21.66 -16.85 -4.01
C ILE A 215 -22.74 -16.68 -5.08
N LYS A 216 -22.33 -16.39 -6.32
CA LYS A 216 -23.28 -16.35 -7.46
C LYS A 216 -23.71 -17.76 -7.81
N ASP A 217 -25.00 -17.97 -8.01
CA ASP A 217 -25.52 -19.26 -8.47
C ASP A 217 -25.18 -19.46 -9.96
N VAL A 218 -24.04 -20.10 -10.21
CA VAL A 218 -23.59 -20.43 -11.57
C VAL A 218 -24.52 -21.38 -12.32
N LYS A 219 -25.45 -22.04 -11.61
CA LYS A 219 -26.46 -22.94 -12.21
C LYS A 219 -27.79 -22.21 -12.48
N ALA A 220 -27.97 -20.99 -11.98
CA ALA A 220 -29.17 -20.22 -12.22
C ALA A 220 -29.33 -19.89 -13.70
N LYS A 221 -30.50 -20.23 -14.24
CA LYS A 221 -30.89 -19.88 -15.61
C LYS A 221 -31.86 -18.72 -15.59
N LYS A 222 -31.76 -17.86 -16.60
CA LYS A 222 -32.74 -16.82 -16.84
C LYS A 222 -34.12 -17.47 -17.04
N PRO A 223 -35.16 -17.08 -16.27
CA PRO A 223 -36.50 -17.59 -16.47
C PRO A 223 -37.02 -17.29 -17.88
N ALA A 224 -37.76 -18.23 -18.47
CA ALA A 224 -38.30 -18.08 -19.83
C ALA A 224 -39.32 -16.93 -19.95
N ASP A 225 -40.00 -16.61 -18.86
CA ASP A 225 -40.98 -15.53 -18.69
C ASP A 225 -40.32 -14.17 -18.34
N TRP A 226 -38.98 -14.10 -18.32
CA TRP A 226 -38.27 -12.86 -18.01
C TRP A 226 -38.07 -11.99 -19.25
N ASP A 227 -38.91 -10.98 -19.39
CA ASP A 227 -38.81 -10.00 -20.47
C ASP A 227 -37.76 -8.93 -20.14
N ASP A 228 -36.70 -8.82 -20.96
CA ASP A 228 -35.65 -7.80 -20.81
C ASP A 228 -36.00 -6.49 -21.54
N ARG A 229 -37.11 -6.44 -22.27
CA ARG A 229 -37.52 -5.24 -23.01
C ARG A 229 -38.20 -4.28 -22.06
N GLU A 230 -37.53 -3.16 -21.76
CA GLU A 230 -38.10 -2.07 -20.95
C GLU A 230 -39.32 -1.43 -21.64
N TYR A 231 -39.30 -1.36 -22.97
CA TYR A 231 -40.38 -0.84 -23.78
C TYR A 231 -40.85 -1.89 -24.77
N ILE A 232 -42.17 -2.04 -24.87
CA ILE A 232 -42.85 -2.85 -25.89
C ILE A 232 -43.73 -1.95 -26.74
N ASP A 233 -44.06 -2.38 -27.94
CA ASP A 233 -45.03 -1.65 -28.73
C ASP A 233 -46.43 -1.80 -28.12
N ASP A 234 -47.20 -0.71 -28.11
CA ASP A 234 -48.52 -0.65 -27.52
C ASP A 234 -49.46 -1.59 -28.30
N PRO A 235 -49.97 -2.67 -27.67
CA PRO A 235 -50.86 -3.59 -28.34
C PRO A 235 -52.15 -2.92 -28.82
N ASN A 236 -52.57 -1.83 -28.15
CA ASN A 236 -53.79 -1.08 -28.45
C ASN A 236 -53.57 0.04 -29.46
N ASP A 237 -52.33 0.41 -29.77
CA ASP A 237 -52.03 1.38 -30.82
C ASP A 237 -52.09 0.67 -32.18
N VAL A 238 -53.29 0.64 -32.74
CA VAL A 238 -53.55 0.10 -34.08
C VAL A 238 -53.34 1.19 -35.13
N LYS A 239 -52.77 0.79 -36.26
CA LYS A 239 -52.58 1.69 -37.39
C LYS A 239 -53.93 2.19 -37.90
N PRO A 240 -54.17 3.51 -38.01
CA PRO A 240 -55.41 4.02 -38.55
C PRO A 240 -55.64 3.55 -39.99
N GLU A 241 -56.90 3.27 -40.32
CA GLU A 241 -57.31 2.94 -41.68
C GLU A 241 -57.00 4.11 -42.62
N GLY A 242 -56.46 3.80 -43.81
CA GLY A 242 -56.08 4.82 -44.81
C GLY A 242 -54.75 5.56 -44.54
N TYR A 243 -54.03 5.28 -43.45
CA TYR A 243 -52.76 5.98 -43.13
C TYR A 243 -51.69 5.81 -44.23
N ASP A 244 -51.58 4.62 -44.81
CA ASP A 244 -50.63 4.35 -45.92
C ASP A 244 -51.08 4.93 -47.26
N SER A 245 -52.35 5.27 -47.37
CA SER A 245 -52.94 5.84 -48.58
C SER A 245 -52.76 7.37 -48.64
N ILE A 246 -52.22 7.99 -47.58
CA ILE A 246 -51.90 9.42 -47.57
C ILE A 246 -50.64 9.63 -48.42
N PRO A 247 -50.71 10.33 -49.56
CA PRO A 247 -49.53 10.55 -50.41
C PRO A 247 -48.57 11.53 -49.74
N ALA A 248 -47.27 11.34 -49.96
CA ALA A 248 -46.22 12.22 -49.43
C ALA A 248 -46.28 13.64 -50.01
N GLU A 249 -46.79 13.76 -51.23
CA GLU A 249 -46.95 15.02 -51.95
C GLU A 249 -48.39 15.16 -52.45
N ILE A 250 -48.92 16.38 -52.38
CA ILE A 250 -50.21 16.77 -52.96
C ILE A 250 -49.99 17.95 -53.90
N SER A 251 -50.85 18.12 -54.91
CA SER A 251 -50.82 19.32 -55.75
C SER A 251 -51.10 20.57 -54.91
N ASP A 252 -50.36 21.65 -55.13
CA ASP A 252 -50.52 22.90 -54.39
C ASP A 252 -51.90 23.50 -54.63
N PRO A 253 -52.78 23.57 -53.61
CA PRO A 253 -54.13 24.09 -53.76
C PRO A 253 -54.16 25.62 -53.97
N LYS A 254 -53.04 26.31 -53.77
CA LYS A 254 -52.90 27.75 -54.01
C LYS A 254 -52.23 28.07 -55.35
N ALA A 255 -51.66 27.06 -56.02
CA ALA A 255 -51.14 27.26 -57.36
C ALA A 255 -52.30 27.50 -58.32
N LYS A 256 -52.17 28.56 -59.11
CA LYS A 256 -53.03 28.83 -60.25
C LYS A 256 -52.17 28.72 -61.49
N GLU A 257 -52.80 28.28 -62.56
CA GLU A 257 -52.22 28.33 -63.88
C GLU A 257 -51.80 29.77 -64.20
N PRO A 258 -50.56 30.00 -64.64
CA PRO A 258 -50.12 31.32 -65.08
C PRO A 258 -50.97 31.84 -66.24
N ASP A 259 -51.22 33.15 -66.29
CA ASP A 259 -52.04 33.78 -67.34
C ASP A 259 -51.39 33.67 -68.75
N ASP A 260 -50.10 33.33 -68.82
CA ASP A 260 -49.30 33.14 -70.04
C ASP A 260 -49.04 31.66 -70.40
N TRP A 261 -49.77 30.72 -69.79
CA TRP A 261 -49.66 29.28 -70.08
C TRP A 261 -50.36 28.90 -71.40
N ASP A 262 -49.70 28.12 -72.26
CA ASP A 262 -50.26 27.60 -73.52
C ASP A 262 -50.28 26.06 -73.52
N ASP A 263 -51.47 25.47 -73.41
CA ASP A 263 -51.65 24.00 -73.38
C ASP A 263 -51.20 23.27 -74.66
N GLU A 264 -51.11 23.96 -75.83
CA GLU A 264 -50.63 23.34 -77.09
C GLU A 264 -49.09 23.26 -77.15
N GLU A 265 -48.38 24.24 -76.57
CA GLU A 265 -46.92 24.33 -76.59
C GLU A 265 -46.26 23.79 -75.32
N ASP A 266 -46.82 24.05 -74.13
CA ASP A 266 -46.27 23.67 -72.81
C ASP A 266 -46.92 22.39 -72.21
N GLY A 267 -48.04 21.96 -72.78
CA GLY A 267 -48.84 20.81 -72.35
C GLY A 267 -49.79 21.10 -71.19
N ILE A 268 -50.69 20.15 -70.87
CA ILE A 268 -51.72 20.32 -69.83
C ILE A 268 -51.09 20.74 -68.51
N TRP A 269 -51.44 21.95 -68.04
CA TRP A 269 -50.92 22.48 -66.79
C TRP A 269 -51.16 21.54 -65.61
N LYS A 270 -50.12 21.33 -64.80
CA LYS A 270 -50.21 20.55 -63.56
C LYS A 270 -49.67 21.38 -62.42
N ALA A 271 -50.53 21.64 -61.43
CA ALA A 271 -50.15 22.31 -60.20
C ALA A 271 -48.89 21.66 -59.57
N PRO A 272 -47.87 22.44 -59.19
CA PRO A 272 -46.68 21.93 -58.53
C PRO A 272 -47.02 21.07 -57.33
N LYS A 273 -46.28 19.98 -57.14
CA LYS A 273 -46.44 19.12 -55.98
C LYS A 273 -45.76 19.74 -54.77
N ILE A 274 -46.50 19.87 -53.67
CA ILE A 274 -45.99 20.31 -52.38
C ILE A 274 -46.05 19.17 -51.35
N PRO A 275 -45.20 19.17 -50.33
CA PRO A 275 -45.28 18.19 -49.24
C PRO A 275 -46.66 18.20 -48.59
N ASN A 276 -47.27 17.04 -48.47
CA ASN A 276 -48.58 16.90 -47.84
C ASN A 276 -48.46 17.06 -46.31
N PRO A 277 -49.05 18.10 -45.69
CA PRO A 277 -48.97 18.29 -44.25
C PRO A 277 -49.61 17.15 -43.43
N ALA A 278 -50.50 16.36 -44.05
CA ALA A 278 -51.13 15.20 -43.43
C ALA A 278 -50.24 13.94 -43.46
N TYR A 279 -49.19 13.89 -44.30
CA TYR A 279 -48.29 12.75 -44.38
C TYR A 279 -47.30 12.75 -43.21
N LYS A 280 -47.44 11.77 -42.31
CA LYS A 280 -46.62 11.65 -41.09
C LYS A 280 -45.48 10.63 -41.21
N GLY A 281 -45.12 10.24 -42.44
CA GLY A 281 -44.13 9.19 -42.69
C GLY A 281 -44.65 7.80 -42.35
N SER A 282 -43.80 6.76 -42.49
CA SER A 282 -44.18 5.37 -42.21
C SER A 282 -44.65 5.20 -40.76
N TRP A 283 -45.84 4.62 -40.59
CA TRP A 283 -46.42 4.41 -39.26
C TRP A 283 -45.51 3.54 -38.38
N LYS A 284 -45.28 4.00 -37.16
CA LYS A 284 -44.58 3.25 -36.11
C LYS A 284 -45.50 3.20 -34.89
N ARG A 285 -45.72 1.98 -34.39
CA ARG A 285 -46.50 1.74 -33.19
C ARG A 285 -45.86 2.47 -32.00
N LYS A 286 -46.67 3.12 -31.17
CA LYS A 286 -46.20 3.78 -29.93
C LYS A 286 -45.53 2.77 -29.02
N LYS A 287 -44.45 3.16 -28.36
CA LYS A 287 -43.78 2.33 -27.35
C LYS A 287 -44.32 2.68 -25.97
N ILE A 288 -44.77 1.67 -25.22
CA ILE A 288 -45.17 1.79 -23.82
C ILE A 288 -44.20 1.02 -22.93
N LYS A 289 -44.14 1.40 -21.64
CA LYS A 289 -43.37 0.65 -20.65
C LYS A 289 -43.96 -0.75 -20.54
N ASN A 290 -43.11 -1.76 -20.60
CA ASN A 290 -43.50 -3.14 -20.50
C ASN A 290 -43.90 -3.48 -19.04
N PRO A 291 -45.17 -3.81 -18.76
CA PRO A 291 -45.59 -4.18 -17.41
C PRO A 291 -44.88 -5.41 -16.85
N ASN A 292 -44.34 -6.27 -17.73
CA ASN A 292 -43.63 -7.51 -17.36
C ASN A 292 -42.12 -7.32 -17.19
N TYR A 293 -41.59 -6.10 -17.44
CA TYR A 293 -40.15 -5.83 -17.28
C TYR A 293 -39.78 -5.75 -15.81
N ARG A 294 -39.02 -6.75 -15.34
CA ARG A 294 -38.53 -6.86 -13.95
C ARG A 294 -37.10 -6.36 -13.77
N GLY A 295 -36.60 -5.59 -14.75
CA GLY A 295 -35.19 -5.21 -14.85
C GLY A 295 -34.36 -6.24 -15.64
N LYS A 296 -33.11 -5.91 -15.94
CA LYS A 296 -32.19 -6.88 -16.57
C LYS A 296 -31.97 -8.06 -15.63
N TRP A 297 -32.16 -9.28 -16.12
CA TRP A 297 -31.89 -10.47 -15.33
C TRP A 297 -30.43 -10.48 -14.83
N LYS A 298 -30.24 -10.76 -13.54
CA LYS A 298 -28.95 -10.90 -12.90
C LYS A 298 -28.89 -12.27 -12.23
N ILE A 299 -27.72 -12.89 -12.28
CA ILE A 299 -27.46 -14.14 -11.57
C ILE A 299 -27.69 -13.91 -10.07
N PRO A 300 -28.56 -14.70 -9.41
CA PRO A 300 -28.84 -14.53 -7.99
C PRO A 300 -27.62 -14.90 -7.14
N TRP A 301 -27.54 -14.30 -5.96
CA TRP A 301 -26.60 -14.70 -4.91
C TRP A 301 -27.27 -15.74 -4.02
N ILE A 302 -26.58 -16.85 -3.78
CA ILE A 302 -26.99 -17.93 -2.89
C ILE A 302 -25.99 -18.04 -1.74
N ASP A 303 -26.42 -18.66 -0.64
CA ASP A 303 -25.54 -18.95 0.47
C ASP A 303 -24.46 -19.94 0.03
N ASN A 304 -23.22 -19.70 0.46
CA ASN A 304 -22.09 -20.52 0.09
C ASN A 304 -22.07 -21.80 0.95
N PRO A 305 -22.22 -23.00 0.37
CA PRO A 305 -22.22 -24.24 1.15
C PRO A 305 -20.87 -24.54 1.81
N GLU A 306 -19.78 -23.92 1.33
CA GLU A 306 -18.45 -24.03 1.92
C GLU A 306 -18.20 -23.01 3.04
N PHE A 307 -19.13 -22.07 3.27
CA PHE A 307 -19.00 -21.11 4.36
C PHE A 307 -19.49 -21.71 5.68
N GLU A 308 -18.55 -21.84 6.61
CA GLU A 308 -18.80 -22.14 8.01
C GLU A 308 -18.29 -20.95 8.83
N ASP A 309 -19.17 -20.40 9.66
CA ASP A 309 -18.84 -19.27 10.52
C ASP A 309 -17.94 -19.71 11.68
N ASP A 310 -16.91 -18.92 11.98
CA ASP A 310 -16.04 -19.13 13.13
C ASP A 310 -16.20 -17.97 14.12
N PRO A 311 -16.98 -18.14 15.20
CA PRO A 311 -17.17 -17.09 16.19
C PRO A 311 -15.88 -16.73 16.95
N ASP A 312 -14.87 -17.60 16.92
CA ASP A 312 -13.56 -17.40 17.53
C ASP A 312 -12.52 -16.96 16.48
N LEU A 313 -12.92 -16.50 15.28
CA LEU A 313 -12.02 -16.07 14.20
C LEU A 313 -10.95 -15.05 14.64
N TYR A 314 -11.30 -14.16 15.60
CA TYR A 314 -10.40 -13.16 16.17
C TYR A 314 -9.41 -13.72 17.20
N VAL A 315 -9.65 -14.92 17.71
CA VAL A 315 -8.84 -15.53 18.77
C VAL A 315 -7.57 -16.09 18.16
N LEU A 316 -6.45 -15.45 18.48
CA LEU A 316 -5.14 -15.97 18.10
C LEU A 316 -4.80 -17.19 18.95
N LYS A 317 -3.96 -18.08 18.40
CA LYS A 317 -3.33 -19.13 19.22
C LYS A 317 -2.63 -18.48 20.43
N PRO A 318 -2.64 -19.11 21.62
CA PRO A 318 -2.06 -18.52 22.83
C PRO A 318 -0.65 -18.00 22.61
N ILE A 319 -0.44 -16.72 22.86
CA ILE A 319 0.82 -16.02 22.59
C ILE A 319 1.75 -16.22 23.77
N LYS A 320 3.02 -16.54 23.48
CA LYS A 320 4.05 -16.85 24.47
C LYS A 320 5.38 -16.15 24.22
N TYR A 321 5.58 -15.66 23.01
CA TYR A 321 6.80 -14.93 22.64
C TYR A 321 6.48 -13.75 21.73
N VAL A 322 7.33 -12.74 21.82
CA VAL A 322 7.44 -11.66 20.84
C VAL A 322 8.83 -11.73 20.23
N GLY A 323 8.94 -11.46 18.93
CA GLY A 323 10.23 -11.50 18.24
C GLY A 323 10.34 -10.48 17.11
N ILE A 324 11.54 -9.98 16.92
CA ILE A 324 11.93 -9.18 15.76
C ILE A 324 12.77 -10.09 14.86
N GLU A 325 12.27 -10.36 13.66
CA GLU A 325 12.99 -11.10 12.64
C GLU A 325 12.91 -10.34 11.32
N VAL A 326 13.99 -9.68 10.92
CA VAL A 326 14.02 -8.80 9.75
C VAL A 326 15.33 -8.94 8.98
N TRP A 327 15.26 -8.81 7.66
CA TRP A 327 16.43 -8.57 6.81
C TRP A 327 16.59 -7.07 6.61
N GLN A 328 17.82 -6.55 6.64
CA GLN A 328 18.11 -5.16 6.27
C GLN A 328 19.39 -5.05 5.45
N VAL A 329 19.30 -4.34 4.32
CA VAL A 329 20.46 -3.98 3.48
C VAL A 329 21.30 -2.94 4.21
N LYS A 330 20.69 -1.84 4.64
CA LYS A 330 21.33 -0.82 5.48
C LYS A 330 20.76 -0.89 6.89
N ALA A 331 21.63 -1.14 7.86
CA ALA A 331 21.29 -1.23 9.26
C ALA A 331 21.16 0.16 9.89
N GLY A 332 20.44 0.25 11.01
CA GLY A 332 20.20 1.49 11.74
C GLY A 332 18.78 1.64 12.29
N SER A 333 17.89 0.68 12.04
CA SER A 333 16.52 0.73 12.54
C SER A 333 16.52 0.54 14.04
N ILE A 334 15.89 1.45 14.76
CA ILE A 334 15.73 1.41 16.21
C ILE A 334 14.33 0.92 16.52
N PHE A 335 14.22 -0.16 17.29
CA PHE A 335 12.95 -0.66 17.82
C PHE A 335 12.86 -0.31 19.29
N ASP A 336 11.70 0.20 19.71
CA ASP A 336 11.45 0.61 21.10
C ASP A 336 9.96 0.58 21.46
N ASN A 337 9.64 0.75 22.74
CA ASN A 337 8.28 0.94 23.25
C ASN A 337 7.31 -0.19 22.86
N LEU A 338 7.76 -1.45 22.94
CA LEU A 338 6.92 -2.60 22.60
C LEU A 338 5.89 -2.81 23.71
N LEU A 339 4.60 -2.80 23.34
CA LEU A 339 3.48 -2.95 24.24
C LEU A 339 2.47 -3.95 23.69
N ILE A 340 2.06 -4.88 24.54
CA ILE A 340 0.96 -5.82 24.30
C ILE A 340 0.02 -5.76 25.50
N CYS A 341 -1.21 -5.31 25.29
CA CYS A 341 -2.22 -5.14 26.35
C CYS A 341 -3.64 -5.38 25.81
N ASP A 342 -4.66 -5.19 26.65
CA ASP A 342 -6.07 -5.26 26.27
C ASP A 342 -6.81 -3.91 26.30
N ASP A 343 -6.10 -2.80 26.55
CA ASP A 343 -6.68 -1.46 26.62
C ASP A 343 -6.09 -0.49 25.57
N PRO A 344 -6.88 -0.14 24.53
CA PRO A 344 -6.51 0.88 23.55
C PRO A 344 -6.21 2.25 24.16
N GLN A 345 -6.85 2.62 25.27
CA GLN A 345 -6.67 3.94 25.87
C GLN A 345 -5.33 4.05 26.58
N TYR A 346 -4.88 3.00 27.27
CA TYR A 346 -3.52 2.92 27.81
C TYR A 346 -2.47 2.98 26.71
N ALA A 347 -2.65 2.22 25.62
CA ALA A 347 -1.73 2.27 24.48
C ALA A 347 -1.60 3.67 23.88
N LYS A 348 -2.72 4.38 23.74
CA LYS A 348 -2.75 5.77 23.30
C LYS A 348 -1.96 6.70 24.21
N GLN A 349 -2.07 6.53 25.53
CA GLN A 349 -1.33 7.34 26.53
C GLN A 349 0.18 7.14 26.41
N VAL A 350 0.66 5.91 26.18
CA VAL A 350 2.09 5.63 25.99
C VAL A 350 2.65 6.40 24.79
N VAL A 351 1.91 6.46 23.68
CA VAL A 351 2.33 7.26 22.52
C VAL A 351 2.37 8.75 22.85
N GLU A 352 1.36 9.27 23.56
CA GLU A 352 1.31 10.69 23.97
C GLU A 352 2.44 11.07 24.92
N GLU A 353 2.81 10.18 25.85
CA GLU A 353 3.96 10.32 26.76
C GLU A 353 5.27 10.49 25.98
N ILE A 354 5.56 9.58 25.05
CA ILE A 354 6.80 9.61 24.25
C ILE A 354 6.80 10.79 23.26
N PHE A 355 5.65 11.08 22.65
CA PHE A 355 5.52 12.21 21.71
C PHE A 355 5.57 13.58 22.38
N ALA A 356 5.57 13.67 23.71
CA ALA A 356 5.88 14.92 24.40
C ALA A 356 7.25 15.49 23.98
N ASN A 357 8.22 14.61 23.63
CA ASN A 357 9.55 14.99 23.18
C ASN A 357 9.71 14.98 21.64
N ARG A 358 8.62 14.84 20.87
CA ARG A 358 8.66 14.74 19.40
C ARG A 358 9.27 15.96 18.72
N GLU A 359 8.98 17.16 19.21
CA GLU A 359 9.55 18.39 18.62
C GLU A 359 11.06 18.47 18.88
N VAL A 360 11.55 17.98 20.02
CA VAL A 360 12.99 17.89 20.30
C VAL A 360 13.68 16.93 19.32
N GLU A 361 13.08 15.78 19.04
CA GLU A 361 13.60 14.84 18.04
C GLU A 361 13.68 15.48 16.65
N LYS A 362 12.65 16.23 16.25
CA LYS A 362 12.61 16.93 14.96
C LYS A 362 13.68 18.01 14.85
N ASP A 363 13.80 18.87 15.87
CA ASP A 363 14.81 19.93 15.89
C ASP A 363 16.23 19.35 15.84
N ALA A 364 16.47 18.27 16.61
CA ALA A 364 17.74 17.55 16.59
C ALA A 364 18.02 16.93 15.21
N PHE A 365 17.00 16.39 14.54
CA PHE A 365 17.12 15.87 13.19
C PHE A 365 17.44 16.96 12.17
N GLU A 366 16.74 18.09 12.22
CA GLU A 366 16.95 19.22 11.31
C GLU A 366 18.35 19.81 11.45
N GLU A 367 18.84 19.97 12.68
CA GLU A 367 20.21 20.45 12.92
C GLU A 367 21.26 19.43 12.44
N ALA A 368 21.06 18.13 12.70
CA ALA A 368 21.95 17.08 12.20
C ALA A 368 21.99 17.04 10.65
N GLU A 369 20.86 17.24 10.00
CA GLU A 369 20.73 17.27 8.54
C GLU A 369 21.37 18.53 7.94
N LYS A 370 21.25 19.68 8.61
CA LYS A 370 21.93 20.92 8.24
C LYS A 370 23.44 20.80 8.38
N GLU A 371 23.93 20.20 9.46
CA GLU A 371 25.36 19.93 9.64
C GLU A 371 25.90 18.98 8.56
N ARG A 372 25.14 17.92 8.22
CA ARG A 372 25.47 17.00 7.13
C ARG A 372 25.60 17.73 5.80
N ARG A 373 24.61 18.55 5.44
CA ARG A 373 24.62 19.33 4.19
C ARG A 373 25.79 20.31 4.14
N ALA A 374 26.08 21.00 5.24
CA ALA A 374 27.24 21.91 5.31
C ALA A 374 28.57 21.16 5.09
N ARG A 375 28.74 19.97 5.69
CA ARG A 375 29.92 19.12 5.47
C ARG A 375 30.03 18.64 4.02
N GLU A 376 28.92 18.20 3.42
CA GLU A 376 28.87 17.76 2.02
C GLU A 376 29.19 18.89 1.04
N GLU A 377 28.68 20.11 1.28
CA GLU A 377 29.01 21.29 0.49
C GLU A 377 30.48 21.68 0.62
N GLU A 378 31.05 21.58 1.82
CA GLU A 378 32.46 21.87 2.07
C GLU A 378 33.37 20.85 1.36
N ASP A 379 33.05 19.56 1.47
CA ASP A 379 33.79 18.49 0.79
C ASP A 379 33.66 18.61 -0.75
N ALA A 380 32.48 18.97 -1.26
CA ALA A 380 32.28 19.24 -2.68
C ALA A 380 33.09 20.47 -3.15
N ARG A 381 33.18 21.52 -2.32
CA ARG A 381 34.03 22.69 -2.59
C ARG A 381 35.50 22.29 -2.62
N ARG A 382 35.99 21.55 -1.62
CA ARG A 382 37.38 21.04 -1.57
C ARG A 382 37.70 20.16 -2.79
N ALA A 383 36.78 19.29 -3.21
CA ALA A 383 36.95 18.45 -4.40
C ALA A 383 37.00 19.27 -5.71
N ARG A 384 36.20 20.34 -5.83
CA ARG A 384 36.26 21.26 -6.99
C ARG A 384 37.57 22.03 -7.03
N GLU A 385 38.02 22.56 -5.90
CA GLU A 385 39.30 23.28 -5.78
C GLU A 385 40.49 22.35 -6.12
N GLU A 386 40.47 21.11 -5.63
CA GLU A 386 41.49 20.11 -5.97
C GLU A 386 41.45 19.75 -7.46
N GLY A 387 40.25 19.59 -8.03
CA GLY A 387 40.05 19.35 -9.46
C GLY A 387 40.60 20.49 -10.34
N GLU A 388 40.35 21.74 -9.95
CA GLU A 388 40.94 22.91 -10.61
C GLU A 388 42.45 22.96 -10.47
N ARG A 389 42.99 22.65 -9.28
CA ARG A 389 44.45 22.62 -9.05
C ARG A 389 45.11 21.59 -9.97
N LYS A 390 44.56 20.37 -10.04
CA LYS A 390 45.03 19.30 -10.94
C LYS A 390 44.94 19.72 -12.41
N LYS A 391 43.89 20.42 -12.81
CA LYS A 391 43.76 20.96 -14.18
C LYS A 391 44.84 22.01 -14.48
N ARG A 392 45.07 22.97 -13.58
CA ARG A 392 46.12 23.99 -13.74
C ARG A 392 47.52 23.38 -13.79
N GLU A 393 47.81 22.36 -12.97
CA GLU A 393 49.07 21.61 -13.02
C GLU A 393 49.25 20.88 -14.35
N ARG A 394 48.19 20.23 -14.87
CA ARG A 394 48.19 19.60 -16.20
C ARG A 394 48.44 20.62 -17.31
N ASP A 395 47.76 21.76 -17.30
CA ASP A 395 47.90 22.80 -18.32
C ASP A 395 49.31 23.41 -18.32
N ARG A 396 49.91 23.63 -17.14
CA ARG A 396 51.33 24.05 -17.02
C ARG A 396 52.27 23.01 -17.64
N ARG A 397 52.09 21.72 -17.33
CA ARG A 397 52.91 20.63 -17.88
C ARG A 397 52.77 20.50 -19.41
N TYR A 398 51.58 20.76 -19.97
CA TYR A 398 51.37 20.83 -21.43
C TYR A 398 51.98 22.09 -22.06
N GLY A 399 51.91 23.24 -21.37
CA GLY A 399 52.53 24.49 -21.79
C GLY A 399 54.05 24.40 -21.90
N ASP A 400 54.71 23.83 -20.88
CA ASP A 400 56.16 23.64 -20.87
C ASP A 400 56.65 22.69 -21.98
N ARG A 401 55.89 21.62 -22.26
CA ARG A 401 56.16 20.73 -23.42
C ARG A 401 56.09 21.45 -24.76
N LYS A 402 55.17 22.42 -24.93
CA LYS A 402 55.09 23.23 -26.16
C LYS A 402 56.20 24.29 -26.24
N ARG A 403 56.66 24.83 -25.11
CA ARG A 403 57.75 25.82 -25.06
C ARG A 403 59.10 25.20 -25.44
N HIS A 404 59.37 23.98 -25.00
CA HIS A 404 60.58 23.25 -25.40
C HIS A 404 60.64 22.88 -26.89
N LYS A 405 59.49 22.76 -27.59
CA LYS A 405 59.45 22.50 -29.04
C LYS A 405 59.63 23.74 -29.92
N ARG A 406 59.60 24.96 -29.37
CA ARG A 406 59.72 26.22 -30.14
C ARG A 406 61.10 26.86 -30.09
N HIS A 407 62.09 26.21 -29.47
CA HIS A 407 63.45 26.71 -29.36
C HIS A 407 64.43 25.78 -30.07
N ASP A 408 64.18 25.53 -31.36
CA ASP A 408 65.22 25.02 -32.26
C ASP A 408 65.13 25.76 -33.62
N PRO A 409 66.01 26.74 -33.89
CA PRO A 409 66.06 27.48 -35.15
C PRO A 409 66.89 26.80 -36.25
N ARG A 410 67.11 25.49 -36.21
CA ARG A 410 67.80 24.77 -37.28
C ARG A 410 67.14 23.42 -37.47
N ASP A 411 66.30 23.34 -38.50
CA ASP A 411 66.15 22.14 -39.34
C ASP A 411 65.26 22.54 -40.54
N TYR A 412 65.81 23.43 -41.35
CA TYR A 412 65.52 23.50 -42.77
C TYR A 412 66.67 22.76 -43.46
N LEU A 413 66.50 21.47 -43.78
CA LEU A 413 67.08 20.81 -44.96
C LEU A 413 66.81 19.30 -44.90
N ASP A 414 66.49 18.78 -46.10
CA ASP A 414 66.44 17.39 -46.53
C ASP A 414 65.23 16.55 -46.05
N ASP A 415 64.47 15.86 -46.91
CA ASP A 415 64.73 15.52 -48.29
C ASP A 415 63.46 15.10 -49.06
N TYR A 416 63.58 15.24 -50.38
CA TYR A 416 62.59 15.06 -51.43
C TYR A 416 62.19 13.57 -51.66
N HIS A 417 60.90 13.33 -51.90
CA HIS A 417 60.28 12.06 -52.36
C HIS A 417 60.72 11.66 -53.78
N PRO A 418 60.61 10.37 -54.22
CA PRO A 418 59.40 9.95 -54.98
C PRO A 418 58.94 8.46 -54.99
N PHE A 419 57.60 8.28 -55.11
CA PHE A 419 56.77 7.27 -55.84
C PHE A 419 57.05 5.74 -55.70
N TYR A 420 56.07 4.84 -55.45
CA TYR A 420 54.83 4.53 -56.21
C TYR A 420 53.71 3.90 -55.33
N HIS A 421 52.46 4.27 -55.64
CA HIS A 421 51.14 3.72 -55.22
C HIS A 421 50.77 2.41 -55.99
N PRO A 422 49.57 1.78 -55.85
CA PRO A 422 48.72 1.46 -54.69
C PRO A 422 48.20 -0.02 -54.70
N MET A 423 47.64 -0.52 -53.59
CA MET A 423 46.45 -1.39 -53.68
C MET A 423 45.62 -1.33 -52.38
N GLU A 424 44.33 -1.03 -52.56
CA GLU A 424 43.28 -0.96 -51.55
C GLU A 424 42.97 -2.35 -50.98
N PHE A 425 42.70 -2.44 -49.67
CA PHE A 425 41.69 -3.37 -49.15
C PHE A 425 41.04 -2.80 -47.88
N ASN A 426 39.75 -2.52 -48.00
CA ASN A 426 38.83 -2.17 -46.92
C ASN A 426 38.75 -3.29 -45.87
N TYR A 427 38.86 -2.96 -44.58
CA TYR A 427 38.27 -3.78 -43.52
C TYR A 427 37.70 -2.91 -42.39
N TYR A 428 36.39 -3.07 -42.20
CA TYR A 428 35.58 -2.51 -41.11
C TYR A 428 35.92 -3.18 -39.75
N PRO A 429 35.65 -2.51 -38.61
CA PRO A 429 35.90 -3.04 -37.27
C PRO A 429 34.83 -4.06 -36.81
N PRO A 430 35.18 -5.08 -35.99
CA PRO A 430 34.20 -6.05 -35.53
C PRO A 430 33.37 -5.54 -34.35
N SER A 431 32.05 -5.70 -34.49
CA SER A 431 31.06 -5.53 -33.44
C SER A 431 31.03 -6.75 -32.51
N CYS A 432 30.97 -6.50 -31.21
CA CYS A 432 30.71 -7.52 -30.19
C CYS A 432 29.26 -8.02 -30.30
N ARG A 433 29.07 -9.32 -30.52
CA ARG A 433 27.80 -10.02 -30.24
C ARG A 433 27.95 -10.86 -28.98
N MET A 434 27.10 -10.59 -28.00
CA MET A 434 26.83 -11.46 -26.85
C MET A 434 26.08 -12.71 -27.32
N ASN A 435 26.57 -13.89 -26.97
CA ASN A 435 25.80 -15.13 -26.98
C ASN A 435 25.28 -15.39 -25.56
N TYR A 436 23.96 -15.44 -25.41
CA TYR A 436 23.27 -16.03 -24.26
C TYR A 436 22.86 -17.45 -24.66
N ASP A 437 23.45 -18.45 -24.01
CA ASP A 437 22.95 -19.83 -24.02
C ASP A 437 22.07 -20.05 -22.78
N PHE A 438 20.76 -20.17 -22.99
CA PHE A 438 19.80 -20.63 -21.99
C PHE A 438 19.53 -22.12 -22.25
N ARG A 439 20.11 -22.99 -21.41
CA ARG A 439 19.69 -24.40 -21.31
C ARG A 439 18.59 -24.52 -20.28
N ALA A 440 17.37 -24.79 -20.75
CA ALA A 440 16.27 -25.27 -19.93
C ALA A 440 16.49 -26.76 -19.58
N SER A 441 16.46 -27.10 -18.29
CA SER A 441 16.33 -28.47 -17.80
C SER A 441 14.92 -28.70 -17.29
N LYS A 442 14.19 -29.62 -17.95
CA LYS A 442 13.05 -30.31 -17.37
C LYS A 442 13.59 -31.46 -16.51
N GLY A 443 13.03 -31.61 -15.31
CA GLY A 443 13.24 -32.70 -14.36
C GLY A 443 12.32 -32.49 -13.19
#